data_AF-A0A354X3Y1-F1
#
_entry.id   AF-A0A354X3Y1-F1
#
_cell.length_a   1.000
_cell.length_b   1.000
_cell.length_c   1.000
_cell.angle_alpha   90.00
_cell.angle_beta   90.00
_cell.angle_gamma   90.00
#
_symmetry.space_group_name_H-M   'P 1'
#
loop_
_entity.id
_entity.type
_entity.pdbx_description
1 polymer ?
#
loop_
_entity_poly.entity_id
_entity_poly.type
_entity_poly.pdbx_seq_one_letter_code
_entity_poly.pdbx_strand_id
1 'polypeptide(L)' 'MGVLSVRADEGMWMLHLLKKQQYPAMRQLGLKLEDYDIYNPDGSSLKDAVVQFGSGCTGEVISSQGLVLTNHH' A
#
# COMPACT_ATOMS: atom_id res chain seq x y z
N MET A 1 0.33 6.26 -39.29
CA MET A 1 -0.52 5.60 -38.28
C MET A 1 0.23 5.59 -36.96
N GLY A 2 -0.09 6.49 -36.04
CA GLY A 2 0.49 6.49 -34.70
C GLY A 2 -0.22 5.44 -33.85
N VAL A 3 0.53 4.50 -33.28
CA VAL A 3 0.00 3.52 -32.33
C VAL A 3 -0.34 4.29 -31.05
N LEU A 4 -1.63 4.41 -30.72
CA LEU A 4 -2.06 4.91 -29.42
C LEU A 4 -1.65 3.86 -28.37
N SER A 5 -0.64 4.20 -27.56
CA SER A 5 -0.26 3.40 -26.41
C SER A 5 -1.36 3.52 -25.36
N VAL A 6 -2.09 2.42 -25.16
CA VAL A 6 -3.00 2.29 -24.02
C VAL A 6 -2.12 2.13 -22.77
N ARG A 7 -2.26 3.02 -21.79
CA ARG A 7 -1.59 2.91 -20.49
C ARG A 7 -2.65 2.61 -19.44
N ALA A 8 -2.46 1.53 -18.70
CA ALA A 8 -3.29 1.24 -17.53
C ALA A 8 -2.81 2.10 -16.36
N ASP A 9 -3.73 2.78 -15.68
CA ASP A 9 -3.45 3.49 -14.43
C ASP A 9 -3.48 2.53 -13.20
N GLU A 10 -4.15 1.39 -13.34
CA GLU A 10 -4.34 0.36 -12.30
C GLU A 10 -3.10 -0.54 -12.11
N GLY A 11 -2.88 -1.04 -10.88
CA GLY A 11 -1.81 -1.99 -10.59
C GLY A 11 -1.67 -2.36 -9.11
N MET A 12 -1.13 -3.56 -8.86
CA MET A 12 -0.65 -4.00 -7.54
C MET A 12 0.86 -3.80 -7.47
N TRP A 13 1.32 -2.95 -6.55
CA TRP A 13 2.70 -2.47 -6.51
C TRP A 13 3.47 -3.13 -5.36
N MET A 14 4.72 -3.52 -5.64
CA MET A 14 5.59 -4.07 -4.60
C MET A 14 6.06 -2.94 -3.68
N LEU A 15 5.82 -3.05 -2.38
CA LEU A 15 6.08 -1.98 -1.41
C LEU A 15 7.54 -1.47 -1.44
N HIS A 16 8.51 -2.38 -1.57
CA HIS A 16 9.94 -2.02 -1.65
C HIS A 16 10.33 -1.25 -2.93
N LEU A 17 9.45 -1.19 -3.94
CA LEU A 17 9.61 -0.44 -5.18
C LEU A 17 8.66 0.76 -5.29
N LEU A 18 7.81 0.99 -4.29
CA LEU A 18 6.73 1.98 -4.33
C LEU A 18 7.24 3.38 -4.69
N LYS A 19 8.37 3.79 -4.09
CA LYS A 19 9.01 5.09 -4.35
C LYS A 19 9.31 5.31 -5.84
N LYS A 20 9.74 4.25 -6.54
CA LYS A 20 10.12 4.31 -7.97
C LYS A 20 8.91 4.11 -8.88
N GLN A 21 7.95 3.27 -8.47
CA GLN A 21 6.84 2.85 -9.32
C GLN A 21 5.69 3.85 -9.33
N GLN A 22 5.20 4.25 -8.15
CA GLN A 22 3.89 4.91 -8.04
C GLN A 22 3.85 6.11 -7.08
N TYR A 23 4.82 6.25 -6.18
CA TYR A 23 4.84 7.35 -5.22
C TYR A 23 4.71 8.76 -5.84
N PRO A 24 5.39 9.11 -6.95
CA PRO A 24 5.19 10.41 -7.60
C PRO A 24 3.74 10.66 -8.03
N ALA A 25 3.07 9.64 -8.57
CA ALA A 25 1.67 9.71 -8.95
C ALA A 25 0.76 9.85 -7.72
N MET A 26 1.01 9.08 -6.65
CA MET A 26 0.25 9.21 -5.39
C MET A 26 0.34 10.62 -4.80
N ARG A 27 1.52 11.26 -4.87
CA ARG A 27 1.70 12.66 -4.43
C ARG A 27 0.93 13.65 -5.30
N GLN A 28 0.90 13.45 -6.62
CA GLN A 28 0.07 14.25 -7.53
C GLN A 28 -1.43 14.10 -7.23
N LEU A 29 -1.87 12.92 -6.80
CA LEU A 29 -3.24 12.64 -6.35
C LEU A 29 -3.53 13.13 -4.92
N GLY A 30 -2.56 13.73 -4.24
CA GLY A 30 -2.75 14.42 -2.96
C GLY A 30 -2.33 13.63 -1.72
N LEU A 31 -1.68 12.47 -1.86
CA LEU A 31 -1.09 11.75 -0.74
C LEU A 31 -0.16 12.68 0.06
N LYS A 32 -0.33 12.71 1.38
CA LYS A 32 0.46 13.55 2.30
C LYS A 32 1.55 12.78 3.05
N LEU A 33 1.46 11.46 3.06
CA LEU A 33 2.46 10.59 3.68
C LEU A 33 3.75 10.57 2.87
N GLU A 34 4.87 10.45 3.58
CA GLU A 34 6.16 10.16 2.98
C GLU A 34 6.26 8.67 2.60
N ASP A 35 7.16 8.31 1.70
CA ASP A 35 7.27 6.93 1.22
C ASP A 35 7.62 5.95 2.35
N TYR A 36 8.46 6.39 3.30
CA TYR A 36 8.83 5.61 4.47
C TYR A 36 7.70 5.44 5.49
N ASP A 37 6.69 6.33 5.51
CA ASP A 37 5.52 6.16 6.37
C ASP A 37 4.67 4.96 5.92
N ILE A 38 4.69 4.64 4.61
CA ILE A 38 3.96 3.52 4.02
C ILE A 38 4.76 2.22 4.16
N TYR A 39 6.04 2.24 3.78
CA TYR A 39 6.94 1.10 3.86
C TYR A 39 8.34 1.53 4.28
N ASN A 40 8.76 1.08 5.45
CA ASN A 40 10.12 1.20 5.94
C ASN A 40 10.64 -0.19 6.32
N PRO A 41 11.73 -0.69 5.71
CA PRO A 41 12.31 -1.98 6.09
C PRO A 41 13.02 -1.93 7.45
N ASP A 42 13.48 -0.75 7.88
CA ASP A 42 14.35 -0.56 9.04
C ASP A 42 13.63 0.06 10.26
N GLY A 43 12.33 0.31 10.15
CA GLY A 43 11.54 0.96 11.20
C GLY A 43 10.04 0.76 11.04
N SER A 44 9.28 1.33 11.97
CA SER A 44 7.82 1.24 11.93
C SER A 44 7.23 2.01 10.75
N SER A 45 6.24 1.43 10.10
CA SER A 45 5.48 2.01 8.99
C SER A 45 4.07 1.41 8.91
N LEU A 46 3.24 1.90 7.99
CA LEU A 46 1.88 1.41 7.81
C LEU A 46 1.82 -0.09 7.50
N LYS A 47 2.86 -0.66 6.87
CA LYS A 47 2.97 -2.10 6.62
C LYS A 47 2.79 -2.94 7.89
N ASP A 48 3.20 -2.41 9.05
CA ASP A 48 3.23 -3.16 10.31
C ASP A 48 1.83 -3.29 10.93
N ALA A 49 0.89 -2.45 10.49
CA ALA A 49 -0.50 -2.52 10.89
C ALA A 49 -1.35 -3.38 9.94
N VAL A 50 -0.85 -3.75 8.75
CA VAL A 50 -1.58 -4.57 7.76
C VAL A 50 -1.13 -6.02 7.85
N VAL A 51 -2.06 -6.95 8.03
CA VAL A 51 -1.76 -8.37 8.27
C VAL A 51 -2.45 -9.28 7.28
N GLN A 52 -1.80 -10.41 6.98
CA GLN A 52 -2.48 -11.55 6.37
C GLN A 52 -3.43 -12.15 7.41
N PHE A 53 -4.71 -12.22 7.09
CA PHE A 53 -5.75 -12.77 7.96
C PHE A 53 -6.20 -14.14 7.44
N GLY A 54 -6.01 -15.18 8.26
CA GLY A 54 -6.27 -16.56 7.85
C GLY A 54 -5.40 -17.00 6.67
N SER A 55 -5.97 -17.73 5.72
CA SER A 55 -5.24 -18.30 4.57
C SER A 55 -5.20 -17.41 3.33
N GLY A 56 -5.92 -16.28 3.30
CA GLY A 56 -6.00 -15.46 2.08
C GLY A 56 -6.65 -14.09 2.21
N CYS A 57 -7.12 -13.69 3.38
CA CYS A 57 -7.70 -12.36 3.58
C CYS A 57 -6.65 -11.36 4.07
N THR A 58 -7.04 -10.09 4.10
CA THR A 58 -6.27 -9.00 4.69
C THR A 58 -7.05 -8.46 5.87
N GLY A 59 -6.35 -8.06 6.93
CA GLY A 59 -6.92 -7.28 8.02
C GLY A 59 -5.96 -6.18 8.48
N GLU A 60 -6.42 -5.35 9.40
CA GLU A 60 -5.66 -4.21 9.92
C GLU A 60 -5.75 -4.08 11.44
N VAL A 61 -4.62 -3.78 12.08
CA VAL A 61 -4.53 -3.52 13.52
C VAL A 61 -4.93 -2.07 13.80
N ILE A 62 -5.94 -1.88 14.66
CA ILE A 62 -6.49 -0.55 14.99
C ILE A 62 -6.31 -0.14 16.46
N SER A 63 -5.70 -0.99 17.29
CA SER A 63 -5.37 -0.62 18.68
C SER A 63 -4.01 -1.16 19.12
N SER A 64 -3.40 -0.49 20.09
CA SER A 64 -2.13 -0.92 20.72
C SER A 64 -2.24 -2.22 21.52
N GLN A 65 -3.44 -2.80 21.63
CA GLN A 65 -3.70 -4.09 22.27
C GLN A 65 -4.01 -5.19 21.26
N GLY A 66 -3.75 -4.95 19.97
CA GLY A 66 -3.90 -5.95 18.93
C GLY A 66 -5.35 -6.18 18.48
N LEU A 67 -6.22 -5.18 18.62
CA LEU A 67 -7.56 -5.25 18.01
C LEU A 67 -7.40 -5.22 16.48
N VAL A 68 -7.88 -6.26 15.79
CA VAL A 68 -7.81 -6.41 14.34
C VAL A 68 -9.20 -6.28 13.73
N LEU A 69 -9.31 -5.48 12.67
CA LEU A 69 -10.49 -5.43 11.80
C LEU A 69 -10.24 -6.26 10.54
N THR A 70 -11.31 -6.85 10.02
CA THR A 70 -11.37 -7.58 8.76
C THR A 70 -12.82 -7.63 8.29
N ASN A 71 -13.04 -8.14 7.08
CA ASN A 71 -14.37 -8.40 6.57
C ASN A 71 -15.09 -9.49 7.39
N HIS A 72 -16.42 -9.50 7.32
CA HIS A 72 -17.25 -10.51 7.98
C HIS A 72 -17.16 -11.91 7.33
N HIS A 73 -16.87 -11.99 6.02
CA HIS A 73 -16.88 -13.24 5.24
C HIS A 73 -15.57 -14.03 5.33
#